data_AF-J3F3H6-F1
#
_entry.id   AF-J3F3H6-F1
#
_cell.length_a   1.000
_cell.length_b   1.000
_cell.length_c   1.000
_cell.angle_alpha   90.00
_cell.angle_beta   90.00
_cell.angle_gamma   90.00
#
_symmetry.space_group_name_H-M   'P 1'
#
loop_
_entity.id
_entity.type
_entity.pdbx_description
1 polymer ?
#
loop_
_entity_poly.entity_id
_entity_poly.type
_entity_poly.pdbx_seq_one_letter_code
_entity_poly.pdbx_strand_id
1 'polypeptide(L)'
;DSTRLITLIVRELGIDPKRFTPKTFAHRISDLKNELITPAQFAERAVTSNPLERHLAEVYRAYAERLSAANALDFDDIIMRTVALLQTRPAVAEMYRRRFRHILVDEYQDTNHAQYVLVRELVGGPGTSGAGSALPPGELTVVGDSDQSIYAFRGATIRNIEEFEEDYPTARTILLEQNYRSTQNILSAANAVISRNSGRREKNLWTAAGDGAPITGYVADSEHDEARWISQEVDRLSDEHGVHPRDVAVFYRTNAQSRALEEAFMRAGQPYKVIGGTRFYDRREIKDAIAYLRAVDNPDDDVNLRRILNVPKRGLGDEAEGALAEHAARYAVSFGQAVADAARSPPPTARADEPAGPRALTAQTGSRPSPSPASPPRSRA
;
A
#
# COMPACT_ATOMS: atom_id res chain seq x y z
N ASP A 1 -1.47 2.78 6.51
CA ASP A 1 -1.88 4.12 6.96
C ASP A 1 -2.67 4.88 5.89
N SER A 2 -2.23 4.92 4.63
CA SER A 2 -2.96 5.53 3.51
C SER A 2 -4.44 5.12 3.39
N THR A 3 -4.77 3.82 3.46
CA THR A 3 -6.17 3.36 3.40
C THR A 3 -7.02 3.86 4.59
N ARG A 4 -6.43 4.00 5.78
CA ARG A 4 -7.12 4.53 6.97
C ARG A 4 -7.41 6.02 6.77
N LEU A 5 -6.44 6.77 6.25
CA LEU A 5 -6.65 8.18 5.90
C LEU A 5 -7.78 8.30 4.87
N ILE A 6 -7.74 7.57 3.77
CA ILE A 6 -8.80 7.59 2.75
C ILE A 6 -10.17 7.21 3.33
N THR A 7 -10.22 6.26 4.27
CA THR A 7 -11.48 5.88 4.95
C THR A 7 -12.05 7.02 5.78
N LEU A 8 -11.21 7.78 6.50
CA LEU A 8 -11.63 8.99 7.22
C LEU A 8 -12.19 10.02 6.25
N ILE A 9 -11.49 10.28 5.14
CA ILE A 9 -11.91 11.23 4.09
C ILE A 9 -13.27 10.84 3.50
N VAL A 10 -13.45 9.57 3.12
CA VAL A 10 -14.70 9.06 2.55
C VAL A 10 -15.87 9.26 3.52
N ARG A 11 -15.65 9.02 4.83
CA ARG A 11 -16.66 9.23 5.87
C ARG A 11 -17.00 10.71 6.05
N GLU A 12 -16.00 11.59 6.08
CA GLU A 12 -16.18 13.03 6.28
C GLU A 12 -16.87 13.70 5.08
N LEU A 13 -16.61 13.23 3.86
CA LEU A 13 -17.29 13.69 2.64
C LEU A 13 -18.71 13.12 2.49
N GLY A 14 -19.18 12.29 3.41
CA GLY A 14 -20.51 11.67 3.35
C GLY A 14 -20.69 10.68 2.19
N ILE A 15 -19.60 10.11 1.67
CA ILE A 15 -19.64 9.16 0.56
C ILE A 15 -20.02 7.77 1.09
N ASP A 16 -20.96 7.08 0.43
CA ASP A 16 -21.37 5.73 0.81
C ASP A 16 -20.23 4.70 0.61
N PRO A 17 -19.64 4.16 1.70
CA PRO A 17 -18.50 3.26 1.60
C PRO A 17 -18.87 1.88 1.06
N LYS A 18 -20.17 1.51 1.02
CA LYS A 18 -20.61 0.23 0.44
C LYS A 18 -20.58 0.28 -1.08
N ARG A 19 -20.92 1.44 -1.65
CA ARG A 19 -20.91 1.66 -3.10
C ARG A 19 -19.53 2.10 -3.60
N PHE A 20 -18.82 2.92 -2.82
CA PHE A 20 -17.53 3.48 -3.18
C PHE A 20 -16.49 3.16 -2.11
N THR A 21 -15.82 2.01 -2.28
CA THR A 21 -14.93 1.51 -1.23
C THR A 21 -13.65 2.34 -1.12
N PRO A 22 -13.12 2.61 0.09
CA PRO A 22 -11.83 3.26 0.28
C PRO A 22 -10.67 2.56 -0.43
N LYS A 23 -10.74 1.22 -0.57
CA LYS A 23 -9.75 0.42 -1.29
C LYS A 23 -9.73 0.74 -2.78
N THR A 24 -10.90 0.92 -3.39
CA THR A 24 -11.03 1.32 -4.80
C THR A 24 -10.41 2.70 -5.02
N PHE A 25 -10.70 3.67 -4.14
CA PHE A 25 -10.09 5.00 -4.24
C PHE A 25 -8.57 4.96 -4.06
N ALA A 26 -8.07 4.21 -3.08
CA ALA A 26 -6.63 4.04 -2.88
C ALA A 26 -5.92 3.50 -4.13
N HIS A 27 -6.49 2.47 -4.77
CA HIS A 27 -5.95 1.92 -6.01
C HIS A 27 -5.93 2.95 -7.14
N ARG A 28 -7.05 3.63 -7.37
CA ARG A 28 -7.17 4.63 -8.44
C ARG A 28 -6.24 5.83 -8.22
N ILE A 29 -6.08 6.28 -6.98
CA ILE A 29 -5.11 7.33 -6.65
C ILE A 29 -3.68 6.86 -6.96
N SER A 30 -3.34 5.62 -6.60
CA SER A 30 -2.03 5.04 -6.93
C SER A 30 -1.80 4.98 -8.45
N ASP A 31 -2.79 4.50 -9.22
CA ASP A 31 -2.73 4.50 -10.69
C ASP A 31 -2.49 5.91 -11.25
N LEU A 32 -3.22 6.92 -10.73
CA LEU A 32 -3.05 8.31 -11.15
C LEU A 32 -1.65 8.85 -10.84
N LYS A 33 -1.10 8.55 -9.67
CA LYS A 33 0.26 8.98 -9.29
C LYS A 33 1.34 8.28 -10.11
N ASN A 34 1.15 7.00 -10.43
CA ASN A 34 2.05 6.23 -11.31
C ASN A 34 2.07 6.78 -12.74
N GLU A 35 0.99 7.44 -13.16
CA GLU A 35 0.89 8.19 -14.42
C GLU A 35 1.22 9.68 -14.27
N LEU A 36 1.80 10.09 -13.11
CA LEU A 36 2.17 11.47 -12.78
C LEU A 36 1.02 12.49 -12.83
N ILE A 37 -0.23 12.05 -12.70
CA ILE A 37 -1.38 12.95 -12.65
C ILE A 37 -1.60 13.49 -11.24
N THR A 38 -1.49 14.81 -11.12
CA THR A 38 -1.81 15.56 -9.91
C THR A 38 -3.33 15.62 -9.66
N PRO A 39 -3.75 15.91 -8.40
CA PRO A 39 -5.15 16.14 -8.10
C PRO A 39 -5.80 17.23 -8.97
N ALA A 40 -5.07 18.31 -9.27
CA ALA A 40 -5.55 19.41 -10.11
C ALA A 40 -5.78 18.95 -11.56
N GLN A 41 -4.79 18.29 -12.17
CA GLN A 41 -4.91 17.75 -13.53
C GLN A 41 -6.02 16.70 -13.63
N PHE A 42 -6.20 15.86 -12.60
CA PHE A 42 -7.30 14.90 -12.59
C PHE A 42 -8.66 15.61 -12.52
N ALA A 43 -8.80 16.64 -11.69
CA ALA A 43 -10.05 17.39 -11.56
C ALA A 43 -10.46 18.09 -12.86
N GLU A 44 -9.51 18.55 -13.67
CA GLU A 44 -9.78 19.19 -14.98
C GLU A 44 -10.35 18.21 -16.02
N ARG A 45 -9.91 16.95 -16.00
CA ARG A 45 -10.30 15.92 -17.00
C ARG A 45 -11.39 14.97 -16.52
N ALA A 46 -11.72 14.97 -15.23
CA ALA A 46 -12.67 14.04 -14.63
C ALA A 46 -14.07 14.24 -15.24
N VAL A 47 -14.69 13.13 -15.65
CA VAL A 47 -16.05 13.13 -16.18
C VAL A 47 -17.01 13.21 -15.00
N THR A 48 -17.43 14.43 -14.63
CA THR A 48 -18.25 14.68 -13.44
C THR A 48 -19.65 14.08 -13.49
N SER A 49 -20.13 13.67 -14.68
CA SER A 49 -21.36 12.90 -14.84
C SER A 49 -21.23 11.46 -14.33
N ASN A 50 -20.00 10.92 -14.23
CA ASN A 50 -19.71 9.66 -13.58
C ASN A 50 -19.52 9.88 -12.06
N PRO A 51 -20.42 9.35 -11.20
CA PRO A 51 -20.32 9.55 -9.76
C PRO A 51 -19.00 9.06 -9.15
N LEU A 52 -18.40 8.00 -9.71
CA LEU A 52 -17.13 7.47 -9.23
C LEU A 52 -15.98 8.46 -9.45
N GLU A 53 -15.88 9.04 -10.65
CA GLU A 53 -14.81 9.99 -10.99
C GLU A 53 -14.96 11.30 -10.23
N ARG A 54 -16.20 11.80 -10.07
CA ARG A 54 -16.47 12.98 -9.25
C ARG A 54 -15.99 12.79 -7.81
N HIS A 55 -16.39 11.69 -7.17
CA HIS A 55 -15.96 11.39 -5.81
C HIS A 55 -14.46 11.09 -5.73
N LEU A 56 -13.87 10.46 -6.75
CA LEU A 56 -12.42 10.25 -6.82
C LEU A 56 -11.66 11.58 -6.85
N ALA A 57 -12.15 12.58 -7.59
CA ALA A 57 -11.51 13.91 -7.63
C ALA A 57 -11.57 14.62 -6.26
N GLU A 58 -12.74 14.57 -5.59
CA GLU A 58 -12.92 15.12 -4.24
C GLU A 58 -12.00 14.43 -3.22
N VAL A 59 -11.98 13.09 -3.22
CA VAL A 59 -11.16 12.27 -2.32
C VAL A 59 -9.67 12.47 -2.60
N TYR A 60 -9.24 12.49 -3.87
CA TYR A 60 -7.82 12.63 -4.21
C TYR A 60 -7.28 13.99 -3.79
N ARG A 61 -8.02 15.08 -4.03
CA ARG A 61 -7.65 16.43 -3.55
C ARG A 61 -7.52 16.44 -2.03
N ALA A 62 -8.54 15.99 -1.31
CA ALA A 62 -8.56 15.99 0.14
C ALA A 62 -7.49 15.07 0.76
N TYR A 63 -7.10 14.00 0.05
CA TYR A 63 -6.02 13.10 0.44
C TYR A 63 -4.65 13.75 0.28
N ALA A 64 -4.39 14.39 -0.86
CA ALA A 64 -3.14 15.12 -1.10
C ALA A 64 -2.96 16.30 -0.15
N GLU A 65 -4.03 17.03 0.16
CA GLU A 65 -4.03 18.13 1.15
C GLU A 65 -3.66 17.63 2.55
N ARG A 66 -4.26 16.52 3.02
CA ARG A 66 -3.95 15.95 4.33
C ARG A 66 -2.53 15.41 4.42
N LEU A 67 -2.03 14.75 3.37
CA LEU A 67 -0.63 14.34 3.32
C LEU A 67 0.31 15.55 3.39
N SER A 68 0.00 16.63 2.67
CA SER A 68 0.80 17.85 2.71
C SER A 68 0.78 18.53 4.07
N ALA A 69 -0.39 18.62 4.72
CA ALA A 69 -0.53 19.21 6.05
C ALA A 69 0.23 18.41 7.13
N ALA A 70 0.26 17.08 6.99
CA ALA A 70 1.00 16.19 7.87
C ALA A 70 2.49 16.04 7.49
N ASN A 71 3.00 16.79 6.51
CA ASN A 71 4.35 16.62 5.96
C ASN A 71 4.70 15.14 5.64
N ALA A 72 3.73 14.41 5.11
CA ALA A 72 3.79 12.98 4.87
C ALA A 72 3.76 12.66 3.38
N LEU A 73 4.38 11.55 3.00
CA LEU A 73 4.40 11.01 1.64
C LEU A 73 3.96 9.55 1.67
N ASP A 74 3.15 9.13 0.71
CA ASP A 74 3.00 7.71 0.41
C ASP A 74 4.07 7.22 -0.58
N PHE A 75 4.05 5.92 -0.90
CA PHE A 75 5.07 5.31 -1.76
C PHE A 75 5.12 5.94 -3.15
N ASP A 76 3.97 6.25 -3.73
CA ASP A 76 3.90 6.79 -5.09
C ASP A 76 4.34 8.26 -5.10
N ASP A 77 4.08 9.01 -4.02
CA ASP A 77 4.59 10.37 -3.85
C ASP A 77 6.12 10.46 -3.88
N ILE A 78 6.84 9.45 -3.38
CA ILE A 78 8.30 9.46 -3.36
C ILE A 78 8.84 9.64 -4.78
N ILE A 79 8.26 8.94 -5.75
CA ILE A 79 8.67 9.03 -7.15
C ILE A 79 8.09 10.29 -7.80
N MET A 80 6.77 10.48 -7.69
CA MET A 80 6.08 11.59 -8.34
C MET A 80 6.63 12.96 -7.91
N ARG A 81 6.89 13.16 -6.60
CA ARG A 81 7.47 14.42 -6.11
C ARG A 81 8.94 14.58 -6.46
N THR A 82 9.69 13.49 -6.57
CA THR A 82 11.08 13.55 -7.05
C THR A 82 11.11 13.99 -8.51
N VAL A 83 10.24 13.44 -9.37
CA VAL A 83 10.09 13.90 -10.76
C VAL A 83 9.74 15.39 -10.80
N ALA A 84 8.73 15.81 -10.04
CA ALA A 84 8.34 17.23 -9.97
C ALA A 84 9.48 18.13 -9.49
N LEU A 85 10.28 17.68 -8.51
CA LEU A 85 11.46 18.40 -8.02
C LEU A 85 12.50 18.57 -9.12
N LEU A 86 12.84 17.51 -9.86
CA LEU A 86 13.80 17.57 -10.95
C LEU A 86 13.32 18.51 -12.07
N GLN A 87 12.03 18.47 -12.39
CA GLN A 87 11.44 19.30 -13.45
C GLN A 87 11.34 20.79 -13.07
N THR A 88 11.05 21.10 -11.81
CA THR A 88 10.82 22.48 -11.36
C THR A 88 12.05 23.15 -10.76
N ARG A 89 13.09 22.40 -10.37
CA ARG A 89 14.33 22.92 -9.78
C ARG A 89 15.55 22.48 -10.60
N PRO A 90 15.88 23.20 -11.69
CA PRO A 90 16.98 22.82 -12.60
C PRO A 90 18.33 22.62 -11.91
N ALA A 91 18.66 23.43 -10.91
CA ALA A 91 19.91 23.30 -10.15
C ALA A 91 20.02 21.96 -9.40
N VAL A 92 18.91 21.45 -8.86
CA VAL A 92 18.88 20.14 -8.20
C VAL A 92 19.02 19.02 -9.23
N ALA A 93 18.32 19.13 -10.36
CA ALA A 93 18.45 18.16 -11.43
C ALA A 93 19.86 18.10 -12.00
N GLU A 94 20.50 19.26 -12.21
CA GLU A 94 21.87 19.35 -12.67
C GLU A 94 22.85 18.69 -11.69
N MET A 95 22.69 18.90 -10.37
CA MET A 95 23.49 18.24 -9.34
C MET A 95 23.45 16.71 -9.48
N TYR A 96 22.27 16.13 -9.67
CA TYR A 96 22.13 14.68 -9.86
C TYR A 96 22.68 14.20 -11.21
N ARG A 97 22.46 14.94 -12.30
CA ARG A 97 23.03 14.64 -13.63
C ARG A 97 24.55 14.70 -13.67
N ARG A 98 25.19 15.53 -12.83
CA ARG A 98 26.65 15.53 -12.66
C ARG A 98 27.12 14.28 -11.92
N ARG A 99 26.37 13.85 -10.91
CA ARG A 99 26.70 12.69 -10.08
C ARG A 99 26.48 11.37 -10.81
N PHE A 100 25.36 11.23 -11.51
CA PHE A 100 24.93 10.01 -12.18
C PHE A 100 25.17 10.12 -13.68
N ARG A 101 26.43 9.92 -14.09
CA ARG A 101 26.82 9.91 -15.50
C ARG A 101 26.51 8.59 -16.21
N HIS A 102 26.49 7.50 -15.46
CA HIS A 102 26.12 6.17 -15.94
C HIS A 102 24.98 5.65 -15.06
N ILE A 103 23.85 5.33 -15.68
CA ILE A 103 22.62 4.92 -15.02
C ILE A 103 22.33 3.50 -15.47
N LEU A 104 22.22 2.59 -14.51
CA LEU A 104 21.86 1.20 -14.74
C LEU A 104 20.50 0.94 -14.11
N VAL A 105 19.56 0.43 -14.89
CA VAL A 105 18.23 0.07 -14.42
C VAL A 105 17.98 -1.39 -14.72
N ASP A 106 17.73 -2.17 -13.66
CA ASP A 106 17.37 -3.59 -13.75
C ASP A 106 15.84 -3.75 -13.74
N GLU A 107 15.35 -4.91 -14.18
CA GLU A 107 13.91 -5.25 -14.25
C GLU A 107 13.06 -4.19 -14.98
N TYR A 108 13.59 -3.65 -16.09
CA TYR A 108 13.00 -2.51 -16.77
C TYR A 108 11.59 -2.77 -17.34
N GLN A 109 11.25 -4.03 -17.59
CA GLN A 109 9.91 -4.45 -18.02
C GLN A 109 8.81 -4.19 -16.99
N ASP A 110 9.18 -4.02 -15.72
CA ASP A 110 8.23 -3.81 -14.60
C ASP A 110 8.12 -2.34 -14.19
N THR A 111 8.71 -1.43 -14.97
CA THR A 111 8.64 0.00 -14.72
C THR A 111 7.29 0.60 -15.10
N ASN A 112 6.80 1.54 -14.29
CA ASN A 112 5.64 2.36 -14.62
C ASN A 112 6.04 3.70 -15.26
N HIS A 113 5.06 4.51 -15.69
CA HIS A 113 5.32 5.79 -16.36
C HIS A 113 6.12 6.76 -15.47
N ALA A 114 5.79 6.89 -14.19
CA ALA A 114 6.52 7.75 -13.26
C ALA A 114 8.01 7.37 -13.11
N GLN A 115 8.31 6.07 -13.04
CA GLN A 115 9.67 5.56 -12.99
C GLN A 115 10.44 5.81 -14.28
N TYR A 116 9.78 5.59 -15.43
CA TYR A 116 10.34 5.91 -16.74
C TYR A 116 10.71 7.40 -16.84
N VAL A 117 9.79 8.30 -16.47
CA VAL A 117 10.05 9.75 -16.51
C VAL A 117 11.16 10.14 -15.53
N LEU A 118 11.22 9.53 -14.34
CA LEU A 118 12.31 9.76 -13.39
C LEU A 118 13.67 9.43 -14.01
N VAL A 119 13.81 8.26 -14.62
CA VAL A 119 15.06 7.85 -15.30
C VAL A 119 15.39 8.82 -16.42
N ARG A 120 14.41 9.19 -17.25
CA ARG A 120 14.61 10.14 -18.35
C ARG A 120 15.06 11.52 -17.87
N GLU A 121 14.48 12.04 -16.78
CA GLU A 121 14.92 13.31 -16.17
C GLU A 121 16.35 13.22 -15.61
N LEU A 122 16.75 12.08 -15.05
CA LEU A 122 18.12 11.85 -14.56
C LEU A 122 19.14 11.71 -15.69
N VAL A 123 18.76 11.11 -16.83
CA VAL A 123 19.58 11.07 -18.04
C VAL A 123 19.75 12.48 -18.62
N GLY A 124 18.67 13.26 -18.68
CA GLY A 124 18.65 14.58 -19.31
C GLY A 124 18.59 14.52 -20.84
N GLY A 125 18.76 15.67 -21.50
CA GLY A 125 18.68 15.80 -22.96
C GLY A 125 17.30 16.26 -23.48
N PRO A 126 17.06 16.15 -24.80
CA PRO A 126 15.85 16.67 -25.44
C PRO A 126 14.55 16.16 -24.81
N GLY A 127 13.61 17.09 -24.57
CA GLY A 127 12.29 16.78 -24.00
C GLY A 127 12.29 16.48 -22.50
N THR A 128 13.37 16.82 -21.78
CA THR A 128 13.47 16.79 -20.32
C THR A 128 13.78 18.18 -19.78
N SER A 129 13.78 18.37 -18.45
CA SER A 129 14.28 19.62 -17.84
C SER A 129 15.77 19.88 -18.09
N GLY A 130 16.50 18.92 -18.66
CA GLY A 130 17.91 19.02 -19.04
C GLY A 130 18.18 19.44 -20.48
N ALA A 131 17.16 19.76 -21.29
CA ALA A 131 17.34 20.05 -22.71
C ALA A 131 18.28 21.24 -23.01
N GLY A 132 18.32 22.23 -22.11
CA GLY A 132 19.23 23.39 -22.20
C GLY A 132 20.49 23.29 -21.34
N SER A 133 20.76 22.11 -20.76
CA SER A 133 21.92 21.89 -19.89
C SER A 133 23.21 21.88 -20.71
N ALA A 134 24.27 22.51 -20.19
CA ALA A 134 25.62 22.39 -20.75
C ALA A 134 26.23 21.00 -20.55
N LEU A 135 25.70 20.22 -19.58
CA LEU A 135 26.11 18.84 -19.39
C LEU A 135 25.50 17.97 -20.49
N PRO A 136 26.29 17.09 -21.13
CA PRO A 136 25.75 16.11 -22.03
C PRO A 136 24.80 15.15 -21.29
N PRO A 137 23.83 14.51 -21.99
CA PRO A 137 23.02 13.45 -21.40
C PRO A 137 23.87 12.37 -20.74
N GLY A 138 23.33 11.73 -19.70
CA GLY A 138 23.95 10.55 -19.08
C GLY A 138 23.87 9.32 -19.99
N GLU A 139 24.68 8.32 -19.71
CA GLU A 139 24.65 7.03 -20.38
C GLU A 139 23.68 6.11 -19.64
N LEU A 140 22.66 5.62 -20.35
CA LEU A 140 21.64 4.74 -19.80
C LEU A 140 21.87 3.30 -20.29
N THR A 141 21.90 2.35 -19.35
CA THR A 141 21.82 0.92 -19.62
C THR A 141 20.62 0.35 -18.89
N VAL A 142 19.69 -0.23 -19.63
CA VAL A 142 18.53 -0.93 -19.06
C VAL A 142 18.67 -2.43 -19.30
N VAL A 143 18.27 -3.21 -18.31
CA VAL A 143 18.21 -4.67 -18.38
C VAL A 143 16.77 -5.07 -18.05
N GLY A 144 16.23 -6.00 -18.82
CA GLY A 144 14.90 -6.51 -18.57
C GLY A 144 14.51 -7.60 -19.55
N ASP A 145 13.41 -8.26 -19.23
CA ASP A 145 12.84 -9.34 -20.01
C ASP A 145 11.35 -9.09 -20.22
N SER A 146 10.94 -8.79 -21.46
CA SER A 146 9.54 -8.56 -21.85
C SER A 146 8.63 -9.73 -21.49
N ASP A 147 9.11 -10.97 -21.58
CA ASP A 147 8.35 -12.19 -21.28
C ASP A 147 8.14 -12.40 -19.77
N GLN A 148 8.83 -11.62 -18.92
CA GLN A 148 8.74 -11.68 -17.46
C GLN A 148 7.95 -10.51 -16.84
N SER A 149 7.33 -9.65 -17.65
CA SER A 149 6.48 -8.57 -17.14
C SER A 149 5.20 -9.12 -16.50
N ILE A 150 5.19 -9.20 -15.17
CA ILE A 150 4.06 -9.74 -14.38
C ILE A 150 3.37 -8.69 -13.51
N TYR A 151 3.87 -7.45 -13.50
CA TYR A 151 3.37 -6.36 -12.66
C TYR A 151 2.43 -5.36 -13.37
N ALA A 152 1.86 -5.71 -14.53
CA ALA A 152 0.92 -4.85 -15.25
C ALA A 152 -0.26 -4.35 -14.38
N PHE A 153 -0.72 -5.16 -13.42
CA PHE A 153 -1.77 -4.78 -12.46
C PHE A 153 -1.35 -3.67 -11.48
N ARG A 154 -0.07 -3.29 -11.43
CA ARG A 154 0.48 -2.15 -10.66
C ARG A 154 0.87 -0.96 -11.55
N GLY A 155 0.44 -0.96 -12.81
CA GLY A 155 0.77 0.10 -13.77
C GLY A 155 2.12 -0.06 -14.45
N ALA A 156 2.79 -1.21 -14.30
CA ALA A 156 3.95 -1.52 -15.13
C ALA A 156 3.54 -1.55 -16.61
N THR A 157 4.35 -0.94 -17.46
CA THR A 157 4.07 -0.86 -18.89
C THR A 157 5.20 -1.51 -19.68
N ILE A 158 4.91 -2.67 -20.28
CA ILE A 158 5.85 -3.41 -21.13
C ILE A 158 6.37 -2.57 -22.32
N ARG A 159 5.58 -1.58 -22.76
CA ARG A 159 6.00 -0.63 -23.80
C ARG A 159 7.30 0.08 -23.48
N ASN A 160 7.58 0.35 -22.20
CA ASN A 160 8.82 1.03 -21.81
C ASN A 160 10.07 0.29 -22.32
N ILE A 161 10.07 -1.06 -22.26
CA ILE A 161 11.18 -1.87 -22.76
C ILE A 161 11.06 -2.16 -24.26
N GLU A 162 9.84 -2.32 -24.79
CA GLU A 162 9.62 -2.62 -26.22
C GLU A 162 9.93 -1.43 -27.13
N GLU A 163 9.59 -0.21 -26.69
CA GLU A 163 9.73 1.06 -27.40
C GLU A 163 11.05 1.79 -27.04
N PHE A 164 11.94 1.15 -26.27
CA PHE A 164 13.20 1.76 -25.82
C PHE A 164 14.07 2.28 -26.98
N GLU A 165 14.08 1.57 -28.10
CA GLU A 165 14.83 1.95 -29.31
C GLU A 165 14.20 3.16 -30.04
N GLU A 166 12.91 3.44 -29.82
CA GLU A 166 12.25 4.64 -30.33
C GLU A 166 12.65 5.88 -29.52
N ASP A 167 12.71 5.73 -28.19
CA ASP A 167 13.13 6.79 -27.27
C ASP A 167 14.63 7.09 -27.32
N TYR A 168 15.44 6.05 -27.56
CA TYR A 168 16.90 6.14 -27.66
C TYR A 168 17.39 5.53 -28.99
N PRO A 169 17.28 6.24 -30.13
CA PRO A 169 17.61 5.70 -31.46
C PRO A 169 19.07 5.28 -31.67
N THR A 170 19.96 5.69 -30.76
CA THR A 170 21.39 5.31 -30.77
C THR A 170 21.70 4.15 -29.81
N ALA A 171 20.68 3.58 -29.17
CA ALA A 171 20.83 2.47 -28.25
C ALA A 171 21.38 1.23 -28.97
N ARG A 172 22.18 0.47 -28.22
CA ARG A 172 22.66 -0.84 -28.65
C ARG A 172 21.90 -1.93 -27.89
N THR A 173 21.20 -2.77 -28.62
CA THR A 173 20.50 -3.94 -28.05
C THR A 173 21.40 -5.16 -28.04
N ILE A 174 21.47 -5.84 -26.90
CA ILE A 174 22.23 -7.09 -26.71
C ILE A 174 21.26 -8.13 -26.14
N LEU A 175 21.07 -9.24 -26.85
CA LEU A 175 20.26 -10.36 -26.39
C LEU A 175 21.13 -11.38 -25.66
N LEU A 176 20.74 -11.74 -24.44
CA LEU A 176 21.41 -12.77 -23.64
C LEU A 176 20.56 -14.04 -23.64
N GLU A 177 20.85 -14.94 -24.57
CA GLU A 177 20.05 -16.14 -24.79
C GLU A 177 20.56 -17.39 -24.06
N GLN A 178 21.82 -17.37 -23.62
CA GLN A 178 22.39 -18.46 -22.85
C GLN A 178 21.92 -18.38 -21.39
N ASN A 179 21.14 -19.36 -20.98
CA ASN A 179 20.68 -19.53 -19.61
C ASN A 179 21.69 -20.37 -18.81
N TYR A 180 22.06 -19.86 -17.64
CA TYR A 180 23.02 -20.51 -16.73
C TYR A 180 22.34 -21.13 -15.49
N ARG A 181 21.00 -21.05 -15.39
CA ARG A 181 20.23 -21.46 -14.20
C ARG A 181 19.58 -22.82 -14.36
N SER A 182 18.96 -23.05 -15.51
CA SER A 182 18.06 -24.18 -15.76
C SER A 182 18.64 -25.15 -16.78
N THR A 183 18.17 -26.40 -16.74
CA THR A 183 18.53 -27.45 -17.69
C THR A 183 17.68 -27.38 -18.96
N GLN A 184 18.09 -28.08 -20.03
CA GLN A 184 17.44 -27.96 -21.33
C GLN A 184 15.98 -28.42 -21.31
N ASN A 185 15.61 -29.43 -20.51
CA ASN A 185 14.21 -29.86 -20.39
C ASN A 185 13.29 -28.74 -19.83
N ILE A 186 13.76 -28.00 -18.82
CA ILE A 186 13.03 -26.86 -18.24
C ILE A 186 12.91 -25.73 -19.27
N LEU A 187 14.00 -25.41 -19.97
CA LEU A 187 14.01 -24.33 -20.97
C LEU A 187 13.14 -24.67 -22.18
N SER A 188 13.19 -25.91 -22.66
CA SER A 188 12.34 -26.36 -23.76
C SER A 188 10.85 -26.23 -23.41
N ALA A 189 10.46 -26.59 -22.18
CA ALA A 189 9.09 -26.40 -21.73
C ALA A 189 8.72 -24.90 -21.61
N ALA A 190 9.58 -24.08 -21.02
CA ALA A 190 9.36 -22.64 -20.92
C ALA A 190 9.22 -21.98 -22.30
N ASN A 191 10.13 -22.28 -23.24
CA ASN A 191 10.09 -21.81 -24.62
C ASN A 191 8.82 -22.26 -25.35
N ALA A 192 8.39 -23.52 -25.15
CA ALA A 192 7.17 -24.03 -25.77
C ALA A 192 5.93 -23.30 -25.25
N VAL A 193 5.85 -23.02 -23.94
CA VAL A 193 4.72 -22.28 -23.34
C VAL A 193 4.71 -20.82 -23.83
N ILE A 194 5.84 -20.10 -23.73
CA ILE A 194 5.90 -18.68 -24.08
C ILE A 194 5.73 -18.43 -25.59
N SER A 195 6.05 -19.40 -26.44
CA SER A 195 5.84 -19.30 -27.90
C SER A 195 4.39 -19.08 -28.33
N ARG A 196 3.43 -19.33 -27.43
CA ARG A 196 2.01 -19.11 -27.65
C ARG A 196 1.59 -17.65 -27.52
N ASN A 197 2.43 -16.78 -26.94
CA ASN A 197 2.15 -15.35 -26.81
C ASN A 197 2.39 -14.63 -28.14
N SER A 198 1.47 -13.73 -28.52
CA SER A 198 1.61 -12.87 -29.69
C SER A 198 2.35 -11.57 -29.35
N GLY A 199 2.97 -10.93 -30.35
CA GLY A 199 3.60 -9.62 -30.19
C GLY A 199 4.96 -9.61 -29.48
N ARG A 200 5.52 -10.78 -29.13
CA ARG A 200 6.82 -10.88 -28.47
C ARG A 200 7.98 -10.73 -29.46
N ARG A 201 9.11 -10.18 -29.00
CA ARG A 201 10.38 -10.28 -29.73
C ARG A 201 10.89 -11.73 -29.65
N GLU A 202 11.19 -12.33 -30.81
CA GLU A 202 11.71 -13.70 -30.84
C GLU A 202 13.05 -13.77 -30.09
N LYS A 203 13.12 -14.71 -29.15
CA LYS A 203 14.33 -15.10 -28.43
C LYS A 203 14.24 -16.58 -28.09
N ASN A 204 15.38 -17.26 -28.11
CA ASN A 204 15.47 -18.69 -27.87
C ASN A 204 16.46 -18.99 -26.76
N LEU A 205 15.94 -19.23 -25.55
CA LEU A 205 16.77 -19.57 -24.40
C LEU A 205 17.36 -20.98 -24.56
N TRP A 206 18.68 -21.11 -24.40
CA TRP A 206 19.39 -22.38 -24.46
C TRP A 206 20.37 -22.52 -23.29
N THR A 207 20.81 -23.74 -22.98
CA THR A 207 21.77 -23.98 -21.89
C THR A 207 22.87 -24.98 -22.28
N ALA A 208 24.04 -24.81 -21.68
CA ALA A 208 25.15 -25.76 -21.77
C ALA A 208 25.16 -26.79 -20.63
N ALA A 209 24.21 -26.73 -19.69
CA ALA A 209 24.14 -27.58 -18.50
C ALA A 209 23.62 -29.01 -18.79
N GLY A 210 23.26 -29.32 -20.04
CA GLY A 210 22.65 -30.59 -20.45
C GLY A 210 21.14 -30.66 -20.21
N ASP A 211 20.56 -31.82 -20.46
CA ASP A 211 19.10 -32.01 -20.48
C ASP A 211 18.45 -31.92 -19.10
N GLY A 212 19.13 -32.48 -18.09
CA GLY A 212 18.59 -32.60 -16.73
C GLY A 212 17.43 -33.59 -16.63
N ALA A 213 16.75 -33.59 -15.49
CA ALA A 213 15.60 -34.47 -15.25
C ALA A 213 14.39 -34.05 -16.13
N PRO A 214 13.53 -35.00 -16.52
CA PRO A 214 12.25 -34.67 -17.15
C PRO A 214 11.32 -33.96 -16.16
N ILE A 215 10.39 -33.17 -16.69
CA ILE A 215 9.37 -32.50 -15.88
C ILE A 215 8.28 -33.51 -15.51
N THR A 216 8.02 -33.66 -14.21
CA THR A 216 6.97 -34.56 -13.69
C THR A 216 5.64 -33.81 -13.57
N GLY A 217 4.58 -34.38 -14.13
CA GLY A 217 3.21 -33.93 -13.92
C GLY A 217 2.48 -34.89 -12.97
N TYR A 218 1.83 -34.35 -11.94
CA TYR A 218 1.00 -35.10 -11.00
C TYR A 218 -0.40 -34.48 -10.93
N VAL A 219 -1.43 -35.33 -10.93
CA VAL A 219 -2.83 -34.92 -10.79
C VAL A 219 -3.37 -35.55 -9.52
N ALA A 220 -3.81 -34.71 -8.59
CA ALA A 220 -4.39 -35.14 -7.33
C ALA A 220 -5.93 -35.06 -7.37
N ASP A 221 -6.59 -35.90 -6.57
CA ASP A 221 -8.06 -35.87 -6.42
C ASP A 221 -8.54 -34.69 -5.54
N SER A 222 -7.65 -34.15 -4.69
CA SER A 222 -7.95 -32.99 -3.84
C SER A 222 -6.70 -32.15 -3.54
N GLU A 223 -6.90 -30.92 -3.07
CA GLU A 223 -5.82 -30.02 -2.62
C GLU A 223 -5.02 -30.62 -1.45
N HIS A 224 -5.65 -31.45 -0.62
CA HIS A 224 -4.99 -32.11 0.49
C HIS A 224 -4.11 -33.27 0.01
N ASP A 225 -4.53 -33.96 -1.04
CA ASP A 225 -3.75 -35.02 -1.68
C ASP A 225 -2.57 -34.43 -2.46
N GLU A 226 -2.76 -33.32 -3.16
CA GLU A 226 -1.68 -32.54 -3.80
C GLU A 226 -0.65 -32.10 -2.76
N ALA A 227 -1.08 -31.47 -1.66
CA ALA A 227 -0.18 -31.01 -0.61
C ALA A 227 0.58 -32.15 0.07
N ARG A 228 -0.09 -33.29 0.30
CA ARG A 228 0.56 -34.49 0.84
C ARG A 228 1.60 -35.05 -0.13
N TRP A 229 1.28 -35.11 -1.42
CA TRP A 229 2.21 -35.57 -2.44
C TRP A 229 3.44 -34.65 -2.53
N ILE A 230 3.26 -33.32 -2.51
CA ILE A 230 4.37 -32.36 -2.50
C ILE A 230 5.27 -32.56 -1.26
N SER A 231 4.68 -32.74 -0.08
CA SER A 231 5.43 -33.03 1.15
C SER A 231 6.25 -34.32 1.05
N GLN A 232 5.65 -35.39 0.52
CA GLN A 232 6.34 -36.67 0.28
C GLN A 232 7.44 -36.54 -0.77
N GLU A 233 7.25 -35.71 -1.79
CA GLU A 233 8.26 -35.48 -2.82
C GLU A 233 9.47 -34.71 -2.28
N VAL A 234 9.25 -33.75 -1.36
CA VAL A 234 10.35 -33.06 -0.65
C VAL A 234 11.17 -34.05 0.18
N ASP A 235 10.52 -34.96 0.90
CA ASP A 235 11.21 -36.01 1.67
C ASP A 235 11.98 -36.96 0.74
N ARG A 236 11.35 -37.41 -0.35
CA ARG A 236 11.98 -38.26 -1.37
C ARG A 236 13.24 -37.61 -1.96
N LEU A 237 13.18 -36.33 -2.31
CA LEU A 237 14.33 -35.57 -2.81
C LEU A 237 15.44 -35.41 -1.76
N SER A 238 15.08 -35.26 -0.49
CA SER A 238 16.03 -35.22 0.61
C SER A 238 16.74 -36.57 0.79
N ASP A 239 15.99 -37.66 0.78
CA ASP A 239 16.52 -39.01 1.00
C ASP A 239 17.35 -39.53 -0.18
N GLU A 240 16.90 -39.31 -1.42
CA GLU A 240 17.55 -39.85 -2.62
C GLU A 240 18.66 -38.94 -3.18
N HIS A 241 18.53 -37.63 -3.03
CA HIS A 241 19.40 -36.65 -3.68
C HIS A 241 20.07 -35.67 -2.70
N GLY A 242 19.84 -35.80 -1.39
CA GLY A 242 20.41 -34.91 -0.39
C GLY A 242 19.93 -33.47 -0.50
N VAL A 243 18.78 -33.24 -1.14
CA VAL A 243 18.19 -31.90 -1.29
C VAL A 243 17.65 -31.43 0.06
N HIS A 244 18.01 -30.23 0.48
CA HIS A 244 17.47 -29.69 1.72
C HIS A 244 16.15 -28.94 1.45
N PRO A 245 15.25 -28.82 2.44
CA PRO A 245 14.01 -28.04 2.29
C PRO A 245 14.24 -26.58 1.83
N ARG A 246 15.40 -25.99 2.13
CA ARG A 246 15.77 -24.64 1.67
C ARG A 246 16.04 -24.54 0.17
N ASP A 247 16.31 -25.67 -0.49
CA ASP A 247 16.61 -25.76 -1.91
C ASP A 247 15.32 -25.96 -2.75
N VAL A 248 14.18 -26.17 -2.08
CA VAL A 248 12.86 -26.35 -2.72
C VAL A 248 12.02 -25.08 -2.57
N ALA A 249 11.41 -24.66 -3.67
CA ALA A 249 10.42 -23.58 -3.69
C ALA A 249 9.09 -24.10 -4.25
N VAL A 250 7.99 -23.80 -3.55
CA VAL A 250 6.63 -24.12 -3.99
C VAL A 250 5.95 -22.84 -4.43
N PHE A 251 5.58 -22.77 -5.72
CA PHE A 251 4.89 -21.64 -6.33
C PHE A 251 3.41 -21.94 -6.48
N TYR A 252 2.56 -20.97 -6.14
CA TYR A 252 1.11 -21.06 -6.26
C TYR A 252 0.54 -19.72 -6.76
N ARG A 253 -0.65 -19.76 -7.35
CA ARG A 253 -1.25 -18.58 -8.02
C ARG A 253 -1.81 -17.56 -7.03
N THR A 254 -2.35 -18.02 -5.91
CA THR A 254 -2.99 -17.20 -4.88
C THR A 254 -2.58 -17.63 -3.46
N ASN A 255 -2.49 -16.68 -2.54
CA ASN A 255 -2.08 -16.96 -1.15
C ASN A 255 -3.02 -17.91 -0.41
N ALA A 256 -4.28 -18.04 -0.83
CA ALA A 256 -5.22 -18.97 -0.20
C ALA A 256 -4.76 -20.44 -0.34
N GLN A 257 -3.99 -20.76 -1.39
CA GLN A 257 -3.47 -22.10 -1.65
C GLN A 257 -2.35 -22.51 -0.67
N SER A 258 -1.73 -21.58 0.06
CA SER A 258 -0.66 -21.92 1.01
C SER A 258 -1.16 -22.81 2.14
N ARG A 259 -2.41 -22.63 2.57
CA ARG A 259 -2.94 -23.27 3.78
C ARG A 259 -2.81 -24.80 3.79
N ALA A 260 -3.22 -25.46 2.70
CA ALA A 260 -3.14 -26.92 2.62
C ALA A 260 -1.69 -27.42 2.66
N LEU A 261 -0.77 -26.69 2.01
CA LEU A 261 0.67 -26.96 2.02
C LEU A 261 1.27 -26.79 3.42
N GLU A 262 0.94 -25.68 4.10
CA GLU A 262 1.39 -25.40 5.45
C GLU A 262 0.94 -26.49 6.43
N GLU A 263 -0.33 -26.93 6.34
CA GLU A 263 -0.84 -28.03 7.15
C GLU A 263 -0.12 -29.36 6.86
N ALA A 264 0.18 -29.67 5.60
CA ALA A 264 0.92 -30.87 5.22
C ALA A 264 2.35 -30.85 5.77
N PHE A 265 3.09 -29.75 5.56
CA PHE A 265 4.46 -29.59 6.05
C PHE A 265 4.53 -29.61 7.58
N MET A 266 3.58 -28.97 8.27
CA MET A 266 3.49 -29.05 9.74
C MET A 266 3.29 -30.48 10.24
N ARG A 267 2.40 -31.26 9.60
CA ARG A 267 2.15 -32.66 10.00
C ARG A 267 3.35 -33.57 9.73
N ALA A 268 4.10 -33.30 8.66
CA ALA A 268 5.33 -34.02 8.32
C ALA A 268 6.55 -33.57 9.15
N GLY A 269 6.43 -32.49 9.94
CA GLY A 269 7.57 -31.92 10.66
C GLY A 269 8.61 -31.25 9.75
N GLN A 270 8.24 -30.91 8.52
CA GLN A 270 9.12 -30.30 7.53
C GLN A 270 9.23 -28.78 7.76
N PRO A 271 10.46 -28.21 7.79
CA PRO A 271 10.64 -26.78 7.96
C PRO A 271 10.22 -26.04 6.67
N TYR A 272 9.37 -25.02 6.82
CA TYR A 272 8.92 -24.19 5.71
C TYR A 272 8.92 -22.70 6.06
N LYS A 273 8.89 -21.86 5.03
CA LYS A 273 8.79 -20.40 5.17
C LYS A 273 7.82 -19.84 4.12
N VAL A 274 6.74 -19.22 4.58
CA VAL A 274 5.80 -18.53 3.69
C VAL A 274 6.31 -17.12 3.38
N ILE A 275 6.57 -16.85 2.11
CA ILE A 275 6.90 -15.50 1.64
C ILE A 275 5.60 -14.73 1.39
N GLY A 276 5.44 -13.58 2.04
CA GLY A 276 4.26 -12.73 1.87
C GLY A 276 3.07 -13.04 2.80
N GLY A 277 3.29 -13.81 3.88
CA GLY A 277 2.34 -13.92 5.00
C GLY A 277 2.16 -12.58 5.75
N THR A 278 1.66 -12.61 7.00
CA THR A 278 1.52 -11.38 7.81
C THR A 278 2.88 -10.68 7.93
N ARG A 279 3.04 -9.55 7.24
CA ARG A 279 4.30 -8.82 7.22
C ARG A 279 4.64 -8.39 8.63
N PHE A 280 5.93 -8.38 8.97
CA PHE A 280 6.39 -7.97 10.29
C PHE A 280 5.82 -6.60 10.71
N TYR A 281 5.85 -5.62 9.80
CA TYR A 281 5.29 -4.29 9.99
C TYR A 281 3.76 -4.22 9.99
N ASP A 282 3.06 -5.30 9.67
CA ASP A 282 1.60 -5.35 9.74
C ASP A 282 1.06 -5.77 11.10
N ARG A 283 1.92 -6.35 11.95
CA ARG A 283 1.59 -6.76 13.31
C ARG A 283 1.17 -5.56 14.15
N ARG A 284 0.16 -5.76 15.00
CA ARG A 284 -0.46 -4.66 15.76
C ARG A 284 0.55 -3.97 16.67
N GLU A 285 1.28 -4.74 17.45
CA GLU A 285 2.30 -4.28 18.39
C GLU A 285 3.42 -3.50 17.69
N ILE A 286 3.84 -3.95 16.51
CA ILE A 286 4.85 -3.27 15.71
C ILE A 286 4.32 -1.95 15.16
N LYS A 287 3.10 -1.93 14.62
CA LYS A 287 2.46 -0.69 14.16
C LYS A 287 2.23 0.31 15.28
N ASP A 288 1.83 -0.16 16.47
CA ASP A 288 1.61 0.69 17.63
C ASP A 288 2.94 1.32 18.09
N ALA A 289 4.02 0.55 18.18
CA ALA A 289 5.35 1.07 18.53
C ALA A 289 5.88 2.08 17.48
N ILE A 290 5.75 1.78 16.19
CA ILE A 290 6.16 2.70 15.12
C ILE A 290 5.33 3.99 15.14
N ALA A 291 4.03 3.89 15.41
CA ALA A 291 3.16 5.06 15.50
C ALA A 291 3.56 6.00 16.65
N TYR A 292 4.04 5.46 17.78
CA TYR A 292 4.65 6.30 18.83
C TYR A 292 5.87 7.05 18.34
N LEU A 293 6.81 6.36 17.70
CA LEU A 293 8.04 6.98 17.19
C LEU A 293 7.73 8.06 16.16
N ARG A 294 6.78 7.79 15.25
CA ARG A 294 6.31 8.76 14.26
C ARG A 294 5.61 9.96 14.88
N ALA A 295 4.78 9.77 15.91
CA ALA A 295 4.13 10.88 16.59
C ALA A 295 5.11 11.78 17.35
N VAL A 296 6.24 11.22 17.82
CA VAL A 296 7.32 12.00 18.45
C VAL A 296 8.11 12.80 17.42
N ASP A 297 8.45 12.17 16.29
CA ASP A 297 9.22 12.79 15.21
C ASP A 297 8.39 13.82 14.41
N ASN A 298 7.11 13.51 14.18
CA ASN A 298 6.15 14.30 13.43
C ASN A 298 4.80 14.37 14.17
N PRO A 299 4.61 15.38 15.04
CA PRO A 299 3.36 15.58 15.78
C PRO A 299 2.14 15.87 14.88
N ASP A 300 2.35 16.31 13.64
CA ASP A 300 1.28 16.63 12.68
C ASP A 300 0.74 15.39 11.95
N ASP A 301 1.27 14.19 12.26
CA ASP A 301 0.74 12.92 11.76
C ASP A 301 -0.51 12.46 12.52
N ASP A 302 -1.66 13.02 12.11
CA ASP A 302 -2.98 12.70 12.65
C ASP A 302 -3.29 11.19 12.67
N VAL A 303 -2.83 10.44 11.66
CA VAL A 303 -3.18 9.02 11.50
C VAL A 303 -2.50 8.19 12.58
N ASN A 304 -1.19 8.41 12.78
CA ASN A 304 -0.42 7.69 13.79
C ASN A 304 -0.77 8.18 15.20
N LEU A 305 -1.02 9.47 15.41
CA LEU A 305 -1.39 9.99 16.73
C LEU A 305 -2.76 9.45 17.19
N ARG A 306 -3.79 9.46 16.32
CA ARG A 306 -5.10 8.86 16.64
C ARG A 306 -5.01 7.35 16.91
N ARG A 307 -4.07 6.65 16.25
CA ARG A 307 -3.85 5.22 16.49
C ARG A 307 -3.41 4.94 17.92
N ILE A 308 -2.48 5.74 18.45
CA ILE A 308 -1.85 5.50 19.76
C ILE A 308 -2.48 6.30 20.90
N LEU A 309 -3.41 7.22 20.61
CA LEU A 309 -4.07 8.11 21.57
C LEU A 309 -4.55 7.34 22.82
N ASN A 310 -5.22 6.21 22.62
CA ASN A 310 -5.77 5.38 23.70
C ASN A 310 -5.12 3.99 23.81
N VAL A 311 -3.88 3.83 23.34
CA VAL A 311 -3.12 2.56 23.42
C VAL A 311 -1.76 2.79 24.08
N PRO A 312 -1.51 2.38 25.33
CA PRO A 312 -2.41 1.69 26.25
C PRO A 312 -3.63 2.53 26.66
N LYS A 313 -4.66 1.88 27.22
CA LYS A 313 -5.91 2.56 27.59
C LYS A 313 -5.66 3.71 28.58
N ARG A 314 -6.15 4.89 28.24
CA ARG A 314 -6.06 6.14 29.01
C ARG A 314 -7.42 6.74 29.38
N GLY A 315 -8.52 6.08 29.02
CA GLY A 315 -9.87 6.62 29.21
C GLY A 315 -10.28 7.65 28.16
N LEU A 316 -9.52 7.79 27.07
CA LEU A 316 -9.84 8.66 25.94
C LEU A 316 -10.71 7.89 24.93
N GLY A 317 -12.03 8.00 25.09
CA GLY A 317 -13.02 7.38 24.20
C GLY A 317 -13.30 8.21 22.94
N ASP A 318 -14.25 7.73 22.12
CA ASP A 318 -14.62 8.36 20.85
C ASP A 318 -15.09 9.81 21.00
N GLU A 319 -15.73 10.16 22.11
CA GLU A 319 -16.17 11.53 22.41
C GLU A 319 -14.98 12.49 22.59
N ALA A 320 -13.93 12.03 23.28
CA ALA A 320 -12.71 12.82 23.48
C ALA A 320 -11.94 13.01 22.17
N GLU A 321 -11.82 11.94 21.35
CA GLU A 321 -11.22 12.05 20.01
C GLU A 321 -12.04 13.00 19.12
N GLY A 322 -13.37 12.92 19.19
CA GLY A 322 -14.28 13.80 18.47
C GLY A 322 -14.10 15.28 18.84
N ALA A 323 -14.06 15.60 20.13
CA ALA A 323 -13.83 16.97 20.61
C ALA A 323 -12.47 17.54 20.14
N LEU A 324 -11.41 16.72 20.17
CA LEU A 324 -10.10 17.11 19.64
C LEU A 324 -10.12 17.34 18.13
N ALA A 325 -10.83 16.49 17.38
CA ALA A 325 -10.99 16.65 15.94
C ALA A 325 -11.79 17.92 15.59
N GLU A 326 -12.83 18.24 16.35
CA GLU A 326 -13.59 19.49 16.20
C GLU A 326 -12.74 20.72 16.52
N HIS A 327 -11.90 20.66 17.55
CA HIS A 327 -10.95 21.73 17.87
C HIS A 327 -9.95 21.94 16.73
N ALA A 328 -9.33 20.85 16.25
CA ALA A 328 -8.42 20.88 15.11
C ALA A 328 -9.06 21.55 13.88
N ALA A 329 -10.30 21.15 13.54
CA ALA A 329 -11.05 21.73 12.43
C ALA A 329 -11.41 23.21 12.66
N ARG A 330 -11.87 23.58 13.86
CA ARG A 330 -12.29 24.94 14.21
C ARG A 330 -11.15 25.95 14.11
N TYR A 331 -9.96 25.55 14.57
CA TYR A 331 -8.79 26.42 14.61
C TYR A 331 -7.82 26.20 13.44
N ALA A 332 -8.16 25.31 12.51
CA ALA A 332 -7.31 24.93 11.38
C ALA A 332 -5.89 24.51 11.82
N VAL A 333 -5.80 23.75 12.91
CA VAL A 333 -4.54 23.21 13.45
C VAL A 333 -4.51 21.68 13.29
N SER A 334 -3.33 21.07 13.38
CA SER A 334 -3.18 19.61 13.32
C SER A 334 -3.82 18.93 14.54
N PHE A 335 -4.12 17.63 14.45
CA PHE A 335 -4.63 16.87 15.60
C PHE A 335 -3.60 16.84 16.74
N GLY A 336 -2.31 16.80 16.42
CA GLY A 336 -1.23 16.91 17.41
C GLY A 336 -1.24 18.24 18.15
N GLN A 337 -1.41 19.34 17.42
CA GLN A 337 -1.53 20.65 18.03
C GLN A 337 -2.80 20.75 18.89
N ALA A 338 -3.93 20.20 18.44
CA ALA A 338 -5.17 20.16 19.24
C ALA A 338 -4.98 19.38 20.55
N VAL A 339 -4.25 18.26 20.53
CA VAL A 339 -3.87 17.51 21.73
C VAL A 339 -2.99 18.36 22.65
N ALA A 340 -2.00 19.07 22.10
CA ALA A 340 -1.13 19.95 22.87
C ALA A 340 -1.89 21.14 23.49
N ASP A 341 -2.87 21.70 22.78
CA ASP A 341 -3.73 22.79 23.26
C ASP A 341 -4.65 22.32 24.39
N ALA A 342 -5.25 21.14 24.24
CA ALA A 342 -6.06 20.52 25.28
C ALA A 342 -5.24 20.20 26.54
N ALA A 343 -3.99 19.74 26.38
CA ALA A 343 -3.07 19.49 27.49
C ALA A 343 -2.61 20.77 28.21
N ARG A 344 -2.57 21.91 27.51
CA ARG A 344 -2.24 23.23 28.08
C ARG A 344 -3.43 23.95 28.71
N SER A 345 -4.65 23.54 28.35
CA SER A 345 -5.87 24.09 28.92
C SER A 345 -6.05 23.56 30.35
N PRO A 346 -6.41 24.42 31.34
CA PRO A 346 -6.74 23.92 32.67
C PRO A 346 -7.89 22.91 32.56
N PRO A 347 -7.87 21.81 33.33
CA PRO A 347 -8.98 20.86 33.31
C PRO A 347 -10.28 21.62 33.57
N PRO A 348 -11.38 21.28 32.87
CA PRO A 348 -12.67 21.90 33.17
C PRO A 348 -12.91 21.70 34.66
N THR A 349 -13.04 22.81 35.39
CA THR A 349 -13.40 22.77 36.81
C THR A 349 -14.62 21.88 36.91
N ALA A 350 -14.47 20.72 37.57
CA ALA A 350 -15.59 19.91 37.97
C ALA A 350 -16.64 20.87 38.51
N ARG A 351 -17.86 20.82 37.98
CA ARG A 351 -18.98 21.61 38.49
C ARG A 351 -18.98 21.43 40.01
N ALA A 352 -18.53 22.47 40.71
CA ALA A 352 -18.54 22.51 42.15
C ALA A 352 -20.01 22.38 42.55
N ASP A 353 -20.27 21.46 43.49
CA ASP A 353 -21.52 21.33 44.19
C ASP A 353 -22.11 22.71 44.49
N GLU A 354 -23.28 23.01 43.92
CA GLU A 354 -24.11 24.07 44.47
C GLU A 354 -24.53 23.63 45.88
N PRO A 355 -24.21 24.39 46.94
CA PRO A 355 -24.77 24.09 48.24
C PRO A 355 -26.27 24.39 48.19
N ALA A 356 -27.08 23.37 48.49
CA ALA A 356 -28.51 23.53 48.69
C ALA A 356 -28.77 24.65 49.72
N GLY A 357 -29.30 25.77 49.26
CA GLY A 357 -29.73 26.87 50.11
C GLY A 357 -30.87 26.45 51.05
N PRO A 358 -30.98 27.07 52.24
CA PRO A 358 -31.85 26.59 53.31
C PRO A 358 -33.33 26.78 52.96
N ARG A 359 -34.08 25.68 52.94
CA ARG A 359 -35.55 25.70 52.89
C ARG A 359 -36.09 26.27 54.20
N ALA A 360 -36.57 27.51 54.16
CA ALA A 360 -37.42 28.06 55.21
C ALA A 360 -38.77 27.35 55.22
N LEU A 361 -39.13 26.80 56.38
CA LEU A 361 -40.47 26.34 56.72
C LEU A 361 -41.44 27.54 56.74
N THR A 362 -42.56 27.40 56.03
CA THR A 362 -43.83 28.03 56.41
C THR A 362 -44.88 26.93 56.55
N ALA A 363 -45.52 26.90 57.72
CA ALA A 363 -46.47 25.89 58.13
C ALA A 363 -47.90 26.46 58.15
N GLN A 364 -48.86 25.59 57.75
CA GLN A 364 -50.31 25.61 58.01
C GLN A 364 -51.12 26.71 57.28
N THR A 365 -52.25 26.44 56.64
CA THR A 365 -53.47 25.71 57.03
C THR A 365 -54.13 25.09 55.77
N GLY A 366 -54.74 23.91 55.69
CA GLY A 366 -55.67 23.25 56.59
C GLY A 366 -57.01 23.02 55.84
N SER A 367 -57.30 21.79 55.40
CA SER A 367 -58.64 21.20 55.32
C SER A 367 -58.55 19.72 54.90
N ARG A 368 -59.50 18.95 55.41
CA ARG A 368 -59.46 17.51 55.75
C ARG A 368 -60.10 16.63 54.65
N PRO A 369 -60.11 15.29 54.80
CA PRO A 369 -59.96 14.29 53.72
C PRO A 369 -61.28 13.59 53.39
N SER A 370 -61.25 12.65 52.43
CA SER A 370 -62.10 11.45 52.46
C SER A 370 -61.46 10.26 51.71
N PRO A 371 -61.51 9.03 52.25
CA PRO A 371 -60.79 7.85 51.75
C PRO A 371 -61.71 6.84 51.05
N SER A 372 -61.15 5.95 50.22
CA SER A 372 -61.68 4.58 50.02
C SER A 372 -60.77 3.70 49.12
N PRO A 373 -60.88 2.36 49.18
CA PRO A 373 -59.73 1.50 49.42
C PRO A 373 -59.43 0.45 48.32
N ALA A 374 -58.22 -0.11 48.42
CA ALA A 374 -57.78 -1.49 48.16
C ALA A 374 -58.48 -2.32 47.05
N SER A 375 -57.79 -2.93 46.08
CA SER A 375 -56.98 -4.18 46.20
C SER A 375 -56.58 -4.66 44.77
N PRO A 376 -55.97 -5.85 44.55
CA PRO A 376 -54.53 -6.17 44.59
C PRO A 376 -54.04 -6.71 43.20
N PRO A 377 -52.79 -7.20 43.04
CA PRO A 377 -52.20 -7.49 41.74
C PRO A 377 -52.56 -8.88 41.22
N ARG A 378 -52.59 -9.06 39.90
CA ARG A 378 -52.56 -10.38 39.26
C ARG A 378 -51.34 -10.54 38.37
N SER A 379 -50.61 -11.59 38.68
CA SER A 379 -49.49 -12.20 37.98
C SER A 379 -49.95 -13.17 36.88
N ARG A 380 -48.99 -13.50 35.99
CA ARG A 380 -48.89 -14.62 35.01
C ARG A 380 -49.64 -14.39 33.69
N ALA A 381 -49.09 -14.74 32.53
CA ALA A 381 -48.07 -15.73 32.20
C ALA A 381 -47.09 -15.21 31.13
#